data_AF-A0A2N8M5Z6-F1
#
_entry.id   AF-A0A2N8M5Z6-F1
#
_cell.length_a   1.000
_cell.length_b   1.000
_cell.length_c   1.000
_cell.angle_alpha   90.00
_cell.angle_beta   90.00
_cell.angle_gamma   90.00
#
_symmetry.space_group_name_H-M   'P 1'
#
loop_
_entity.id
_entity.type
_entity.pdbx_description
1 polymer ?
#
loop_
_entity_poly.entity_id
_entity_poly.type
_entity_poly.pdbx_seq_one_letter_code
_entity_poly.pdbx_strand_id
1 'polypeptide(L)'
;LGLARTYRWGGHSAWPLPLPVAQHSLLVLALHRRRFQGASNALVELRELLHDADEGLLGFDCISVVKPFLGEAFRTLTARLENAVAIRYGLPPWTPGERKAHKLADRVAAASEAVHVAGWTRGEVRNTLRIPYNALPADPLLDVYGGKAWEPWAPGLAAERFLAELERLISARGKSLA
;
A
#
# COMPACT_ATOMS: atom_id res chain seq x y z
N LEU A 1 -13.19 -8.48 0.33
CA LEU A 1 -11.86 -7.93 -0.01
C LEU A 1 -10.81 -8.52 0.93
N GLY A 2 -9.85 -9.29 0.39
CA GLY A 2 -8.79 -9.93 1.18
C GLY A 2 -7.83 -8.93 1.84
N LEU A 3 -7.45 -7.86 1.13
CA LEU A 3 -6.56 -6.80 1.64
C LEU A 3 -7.04 -6.11 2.92
N ALA A 4 -8.35 -6.10 3.18
CA ALA A 4 -8.89 -5.53 4.41
C ALA A 4 -8.78 -6.48 5.63
N ARG A 5 -8.33 -7.72 5.40
CA ARG A 5 -8.15 -8.78 6.41
C ARG A 5 -6.75 -9.41 6.38
N THR A 6 -5.94 -9.10 5.37
CA THR A 6 -4.49 -9.27 5.41
C THR A 6 -3.88 -8.09 6.16
N TYR A 7 -2.99 -8.36 7.11
CA TYR A 7 -2.43 -7.34 8.00
C TYR A 7 -0.93 -7.21 7.86
N ARG A 8 -0.47 -5.96 7.90
CA ARG A 8 0.94 -5.61 7.87
C ARG A 8 1.63 -5.87 9.20
N TRP A 9 2.96 -5.83 9.19
CA TRP A 9 3.79 -5.97 10.39
C TRP A 9 3.55 -7.28 11.14
N GLY A 10 3.09 -8.32 10.43
CA GLY A 10 2.68 -9.60 11.03
C GLY A 10 1.54 -9.46 12.04
N GLY A 11 0.73 -8.39 11.96
CA GLY A 11 -0.34 -8.07 12.89
C GLY A 11 0.09 -7.29 14.14
N HIS A 12 1.38 -6.98 14.32
CA HIS A 12 1.83 -6.17 15.45
C HIS A 12 1.38 -4.72 15.30
N SER A 13 0.77 -4.20 16.38
CA SER A 13 0.20 -2.86 16.41
C SER A 13 0.26 -2.31 17.83
N ALA A 14 0.59 -1.03 17.96
CA ALA A 14 0.43 -0.23 19.18
C ALA A 14 -1.03 0.22 19.38
N TRP A 15 -1.91 -0.10 18.42
CA TRP A 15 -3.34 0.16 18.46
C TRP A 15 -4.13 -1.12 18.74
N PRO A 16 -5.40 -1.01 19.17
CA PRO A 16 -6.25 -2.18 19.39
C PRO A 16 -6.47 -3.04 18.14
N LEU A 17 -6.33 -2.47 16.95
CA LEU A 17 -6.50 -3.15 15.66
C LEU A 17 -5.18 -3.24 14.90
N PRO A 18 -4.94 -4.33 14.15
CA PRO A 18 -3.81 -4.44 13.22
C PRO A 18 -4.05 -3.62 11.94
N LEU A 19 -2.97 -3.19 11.30
CA LEU A 19 -3.03 -2.39 10.06
C LEU A 19 -3.40 -3.23 8.84
N PRO A 20 -4.56 -3.01 8.20
CA PRO A 20 -4.92 -3.73 6.98
C PRO A 20 -4.07 -3.29 5.79
N VAL A 21 -3.70 -4.23 4.90
CA VAL A 21 -3.02 -3.91 3.64
C VAL A 21 -3.84 -2.91 2.80
N ALA A 22 -5.17 -2.99 2.84
CA ALA A 22 -6.04 -2.03 2.16
C ALA A 22 -5.80 -0.57 2.60
N GLN A 23 -5.56 -0.33 3.89
CA GLN A 23 -5.27 1.02 4.41
C GLN A 23 -3.87 1.46 3.98
N HIS A 24 -2.90 0.55 3.95
CA HIS A 24 -1.56 0.81 3.42
C HIS A 24 -1.60 1.20 1.93
N SER A 25 -2.33 0.46 1.11
CA SER A 25 -2.45 0.78 -0.32
C SER A 25 -3.03 2.17 -0.56
N LEU A 26 -4.01 2.59 0.25
CA LEU A 26 -4.55 3.95 0.22
C LEU A 26 -3.52 5.00 0.65
N LEU A 27 -2.70 4.71 1.66
CA LEU A 27 -1.62 5.59 2.09
C LEU A 27 -0.57 5.78 0.99
N VAL A 28 -0.14 4.69 0.35
CA VAL A 28 0.81 4.73 -0.78
C VAL A 28 0.24 5.55 -1.94
N LEU A 29 -1.03 5.35 -2.27
CA LEU A 29 -1.72 6.15 -3.28
C LEU A 29 -1.78 7.65 -2.91
N ALA A 30 -2.08 7.98 -1.66
CA ALA A 30 -2.10 9.36 -1.18
C ALA A 30 -0.71 10.02 -1.31
N LEU A 31 0.37 9.28 -1.01
CA LEU A 31 1.75 9.74 -1.19
C LEU A 31 2.12 9.91 -2.66
N HIS A 32 1.69 9.00 -3.53
CA HIS A 32 1.86 9.12 -4.97
C HIS A 32 1.20 10.41 -5.49
N ARG A 33 -0.07 10.67 -5.13
CA ARG A 33 -0.78 11.89 -5.52
C ARG A 33 -0.11 13.17 -5.04
N ARG A 34 0.39 13.19 -3.79
CA ARG A 34 1.14 14.32 -3.25
C ARG A 34 2.44 14.57 -4.02
N ARG A 35 3.08 13.52 -4.54
CA ARG A 35 4.34 13.62 -5.28
C ARG A 35 4.15 14.09 -6.73
N PHE A 36 3.02 13.75 -7.35
CA PHE A 36 2.71 14.01 -8.76
C PHE A 36 1.49 14.93 -8.94
N GLN A 37 1.36 15.93 -8.06
CA GLN A 37 0.32 16.95 -8.15
C GLN A 37 0.26 17.54 -9.57
N GLY A 38 -0.93 17.51 -10.19
CA GLY A 38 -1.15 18.03 -11.55
C GLY A 38 -0.97 17.04 -12.70
N ALA A 39 -0.50 15.81 -12.43
CA ALA A 39 -0.36 14.75 -13.44
C ALA A 39 -1.21 13.51 -13.07
N SER A 40 -2.50 13.72 -12.75
CA SER A 40 -3.39 12.62 -12.39
C SER A 40 -3.67 11.75 -13.60
N ASN A 41 -3.19 10.52 -13.55
CA ASN A 41 -3.51 9.47 -14.50
C ASN A 41 -4.21 8.35 -13.74
N ALA A 42 -5.51 8.18 -13.98
CA ALA A 42 -6.32 7.19 -13.26
C ALA A 42 -5.79 5.75 -13.39
N LEU A 43 -5.13 5.41 -14.51
CA LEU A 43 -4.54 4.09 -14.70
C LEU A 43 -3.26 3.90 -13.86
N VAL A 44 -2.45 4.96 -13.72
CA VAL A 44 -1.26 4.94 -12.85
C VAL A 44 -1.69 4.89 -11.39
N GLU A 45 -2.68 5.69 -10.99
CA GLU A 45 -3.24 5.69 -9.64
C GLU A 45 -3.89 4.33 -9.30
N LEU A 46 -4.58 3.70 -10.26
CA LEU A 46 -5.12 2.34 -10.10
C LEU A 46 -4.02 1.30 -9.89
N ARG A 47 -2.89 1.44 -10.59
CA ARG A 47 -1.72 0.58 -10.39
C ARG A 47 -1.11 0.77 -9.01
N GLU A 48 -1.03 2.00 -8.51
CA GLU A 48 -0.57 2.30 -7.15
C GLU A 48 -1.54 1.75 -6.09
N LEU A 49 -2.86 1.82 -6.30
CA LEU A 49 -3.84 1.24 -5.38
C LEU A 49 -3.72 -0.29 -5.29
N LEU A 50 -3.37 -0.94 -6.40
CA LEU A 50 -3.36 -2.41 -6.53
C LEU A 50 -1.96 -3.05 -6.38
N HIS A 51 -0.94 -2.29 -5.96
CA HIS A 51 0.44 -2.77 -5.96
C HIS A 51 0.69 -4.00 -5.07
N ASP A 52 -0.04 -4.13 -3.96
CA ASP A 52 0.01 -5.27 -3.02
C ASP A 52 -1.25 -6.15 -3.11
N ALA A 53 -1.99 -6.10 -4.22
CA ALA A 53 -3.25 -6.84 -4.36
C ALA A 53 -3.07 -8.38 -4.27
N ASP A 54 -1.89 -8.89 -4.62
CA ASP A 54 -1.51 -10.30 -4.49
C ASP A 54 -1.47 -10.76 -3.03
N GLU A 55 -1.09 -9.90 -2.09
CA GLU A 55 -1.07 -10.23 -0.65
C GLU A 55 -2.49 -10.50 -0.10
N GLY A 56 -3.49 -9.84 -0.68
CA GLY A 56 -4.90 -10.10 -0.40
C GLY A 56 -5.41 -11.43 -0.98
N LEU A 57 -4.80 -11.91 -2.06
CA LEU A 57 -5.09 -13.23 -2.65
C LEU A 57 -4.38 -14.35 -1.89
N LEU A 58 -3.15 -14.09 -1.41
CA LEU A 58 -2.39 -15.02 -0.57
C LEU A 58 -2.89 -15.07 0.87
N GLY A 59 -3.49 -13.98 1.37
CA GLY A 59 -3.82 -13.82 2.79
C GLY A 59 -2.58 -13.56 3.65
N PHE A 60 -1.47 -13.12 3.05
CA PHE A 60 -0.18 -12.98 3.72
C PHE A 60 0.59 -11.76 3.18
N ASP A 61 0.84 -10.78 4.06
CA ASP A 61 1.81 -9.68 3.85
C ASP A 61 3.17 -10.18 4.35
N CYS A 62 4.11 -10.35 3.42
CA CYS A 62 5.45 -10.78 3.78
C CYS A 62 6.33 -9.56 4.08
N ILE A 63 6.76 -9.45 5.33
CA ILE A 63 7.73 -8.41 5.72
C ILE A 63 8.97 -8.50 4.82
N SER A 64 9.36 -7.38 4.22
CA SER A 64 10.37 -7.32 3.15
C SER A 64 11.71 -8.00 3.49
N VAL A 65 12.12 -8.01 4.76
CA VAL A 65 13.37 -8.65 5.21
C VAL A 65 13.34 -10.18 5.13
N VAL A 66 12.14 -10.78 5.10
CA VAL A 66 11.94 -12.24 5.00
C VAL A 66 11.88 -12.70 3.55
N LYS A 67 11.42 -11.86 2.61
CA LYS A 67 11.25 -12.20 1.18
C LYS A 67 12.46 -12.93 0.55
N PRO A 68 13.73 -12.55 0.81
CA PRO A 68 14.89 -13.25 0.26
C PRO A 68 15.01 -14.73 0.68
N PHE A 69 14.46 -15.09 1.83
CA PHE A 69 14.57 -16.43 2.42
C PHE A 69 13.43 -17.38 2.02
N LEU A 70 12.38 -16.89 1.35
CA LEU A 70 11.20 -17.70 0.97
C LEU A 70 11.40 -18.53 -0.30
N GLY A 71 12.57 -18.45 -0.94
CA GLY A 71 12.91 -19.26 -2.09
C GLY A 71 12.23 -18.83 -3.41
N GLU A 72 12.52 -19.59 -4.47
CA GLU A 72 12.09 -19.26 -5.83
C GLU A 72 10.60 -19.51 -6.08
N ALA A 73 10.04 -20.58 -5.51
CA ALA A 73 8.63 -20.92 -5.68
C ALA A 73 7.70 -19.80 -5.20
N PHE A 74 8.01 -19.17 -4.06
CA PHE A 74 7.25 -18.03 -3.54
C PHE A 74 7.35 -16.80 -4.46
N ARG A 75 8.55 -16.50 -4.98
CA ARG A 75 8.75 -15.41 -5.94
C ARG A 75 7.97 -15.63 -7.24
N THR A 76 7.94 -16.86 -7.74
CA THR A 76 7.19 -17.21 -8.95
C THR A 76 5.68 -17.12 -8.71
N LEU A 77 5.19 -17.54 -7.55
CA LEU A 77 3.77 -17.45 -7.19
C LEU A 77 3.31 -15.99 -7.09
N THR A 78 4.02 -15.16 -6.32
CA THR A 78 3.73 -13.73 -6.17
C THR A 78 3.72 -13.01 -7.53
N ALA A 79 4.75 -13.24 -8.36
CA ALA A 79 4.80 -12.66 -9.71
C ALA A 79 3.61 -13.08 -10.60
N ARG A 80 3.12 -14.33 -10.49
CA ARG A 80 1.93 -14.78 -11.23
C ARG A 80 0.64 -14.10 -10.75
N LEU A 81 0.52 -13.88 -9.44
CA LEU A 81 -0.64 -13.19 -8.85
C LEU A 81 -0.63 -11.70 -9.22
N GLU A 82 0.51 -11.03 -9.10
CA GLU A 82 0.70 -9.65 -9.58
C GLU A 82 0.29 -9.52 -11.05
N ASN A 83 0.73 -10.46 -11.90
CA ASN A 83 0.38 -10.47 -13.32
C ASN A 83 -1.11 -10.71 -13.58
N ALA A 84 -1.75 -11.60 -12.80
CA ALA A 84 -3.19 -11.84 -12.91
C ALA A 84 -4.00 -10.57 -12.57
N VAL A 85 -3.58 -9.82 -11.54
CA VAL A 85 -4.16 -8.51 -11.21
C VAL A 85 -3.93 -7.53 -12.35
N ALA A 86 -2.70 -7.44 -12.88
CA ALA A 86 -2.38 -6.54 -13.98
C ALA A 86 -3.24 -6.81 -15.22
N ILE A 87 -3.44 -8.07 -15.61
CA ILE A 87 -4.32 -8.47 -16.72
C ILE A 87 -5.77 -8.07 -16.42
N ARG A 88 -6.28 -8.40 -15.23
CA ARG A 88 -7.69 -8.15 -14.85
C ARG A 88 -8.05 -6.66 -14.89
N TYR A 89 -7.10 -5.79 -14.60
CA TYR A 89 -7.29 -4.34 -14.54
C TYR A 89 -6.61 -3.58 -15.69
N GLY A 90 -6.02 -4.27 -16.67
CA GLY A 90 -5.35 -3.65 -17.82
C GLY A 90 -4.21 -2.71 -17.42
N LEU A 91 -3.44 -3.08 -16.39
CA LEU A 91 -2.39 -2.23 -15.84
C LEU A 91 -1.11 -2.33 -16.68
N PRO A 92 -0.53 -1.21 -17.15
CA PRO A 92 0.73 -1.25 -17.86
C PRO A 92 1.88 -1.58 -16.89
N PRO A 93 2.93 -2.26 -17.38
CA PRO A 93 4.11 -2.51 -16.56
C PRO A 93 4.73 -1.19 -16.10
N TRP A 94 5.41 -1.24 -14.96
CA TRP A 94 6.13 -0.09 -14.44
C TRP A 94 7.29 0.29 -15.36
N THR A 95 7.40 1.56 -15.71
CA THR A 95 8.68 2.10 -16.19
C THR A 95 9.67 2.19 -15.02
N PRO A 96 10.99 2.24 -15.28
CA PRO A 96 11.99 2.38 -14.21
C PRO A 96 11.77 3.61 -13.31
N GLY A 97 11.34 4.73 -13.91
CA GLY A 97 11.04 5.97 -13.18
C GLY A 97 9.83 5.82 -12.26
N GLU A 98 8.74 5.26 -12.76
CA GLU A 98 7.52 5.01 -11.96
C GLU A 98 7.78 3.99 -10.85
N ARG A 99 8.49 2.89 -11.13
CA ARG A 99 8.85 1.89 -10.11
C ARG A 99 9.68 2.53 -8.99
N LYS A 100 10.63 3.40 -9.33
CA LYS A 100 11.44 4.12 -8.34
C LYS A 100 10.57 5.04 -7.48
N ALA A 101 9.63 5.75 -8.09
CA ALA A 101 8.71 6.64 -7.37
C ALA A 101 7.76 5.86 -6.44
N HIS A 102 7.20 4.75 -6.93
CA HIS A 102 6.38 3.84 -6.14
C HIS A 102 7.16 3.30 -4.92
N LYS A 103 8.36 2.74 -5.12
CA LYS A 103 9.18 2.22 -4.00
C LYS A 103 9.58 3.31 -3.00
N LEU A 104 9.67 4.57 -3.42
CA LEU A 104 9.85 5.68 -2.49
C LEU A 104 8.59 5.88 -1.63
N ALA A 105 7.42 5.94 -2.25
CA ALA A 105 6.14 6.15 -1.57
C ALA A 105 5.84 5.00 -0.59
N ASP A 106 5.97 3.75 -1.03
CA ASP A 106 5.84 2.53 -0.23
C ASP A 106 6.78 2.54 0.99
N ARG A 107 8.08 2.86 0.80
CA ARG A 107 9.03 2.89 1.93
C ARG A 107 8.79 4.04 2.91
N VAL A 108 8.25 5.18 2.44
CA VAL A 108 7.83 6.28 3.32
C VAL A 108 6.57 5.89 4.11
N ALA A 109 5.62 5.20 3.48
CA ALA A 109 4.46 4.62 4.16
C ALA A 109 4.93 3.63 5.24
N ALA A 110 5.78 2.66 4.88
CA ALA A 110 6.34 1.70 5.83
C ALA A 110 7.11 2.36 6.99
N ALA A 111 7.93 3.39 6.73
CA ALA A 111 8.60 4.13 7.81
C ALA A 111 7.59 4.78 8.77
N SER A 112 6.51 5.34 8.23
CA SER A 112 5.48 6.03 9.00
C SER A 112 4.63 5.06 9.82
N GLU A 113 4.24 3.95 9.23
CA GLU A 113 3.52 2.86 9.89
C GLU A 113 4.37 2.22 10.98
N ALA A 114 5.67 1.99 10.73
CA ALA A 114 6.55 1.42 11.73
C ALA A 114 6.54 2.26 13.02
N VAL A 115 6.62 3.59 12.89
CA VAL A 115 6.63 4.50 14.04
C VAL A 115 5.25 4.66 14.67
N HIS A 116 4.25 5.03 13.87
CA HIS A 116 2.95 5.48 14.39
C HIS A 116 1.95 4.35 14.62
N VAL A 117 2.16 3.19 13.98
CA VAL A 117 1.26 2.05 14.04
C VAL A 117 1.88 0.88 14.78
N ALA A 118 3.08 0.45 14.40
CA ALA A 118 3.73 -0.70 15.02
C ALA A 118 4.54 -0.35 16.28
N GLY A 119 4.73 0.94 16.59
CA GLY A 119 5.34 1.41 17.83
C GLY A 119 6.88 1.42 17.86
N TRP A 120 7.54 1.29 16.71
CA TRP A 120 9.00 1.38 16.62
C TRP A 120 9.49 2.81 16.85
N THR A 121 10.68 2.95 17.44
CA THR A 121 11.34 4.25 17.48
C THR A 121 11.91 4.63 16.10
N ARG A 122 12.05 5.93 15.82
CA ARG A 122 12.70 6.42 14.60
C ARG A 122 14.12 5.87 14.41
N GLY A 123 14.83 5.62 15.52
CA GLY A 123 16.16 5.03 15.53
C GLY A 123 16.14 3.57 15.05
N GLU A 124 15.23 2.76 15.57
CA GLU A 124 15.10 1.35 15.17
C GLU A 124 14.62 1.18 13.72
N VAL A 125 13.73 2.07 13.24
CA VAL A 125 13.34 2.06 11.82
C VAL A 125 14.55 2.20 10.89
N ARG A 126 15.49 3.08 11.24
CA ARG A 126 16.72 3.27 10.47
C ARG A 126 17.73 2.15 10.66
N ASN A 127 17.96 1.73 11.90
CA ASN A 127 19.09 0.87 12.27
C ASN A 127 18.75 -0.63 12.21
N THR A 128 17.54 -1.00 12.59
CA THR A 128 17.04 -2.38 12.64
C THR A 128 16.32 -2.73 11.35
N LEU A 129 15.30 -1.95 10.98
CA LEU A 129 14.50 -2.23 9.77
C LEU A 129 15.19 -1.78 8.47
N ARG A 130 16.29 -1.01 8.57
CA ARG A 130 17.06 -0.50 7.43
C ARG A 130 16.20 0.28 6.43
N ILE A 131 15.20 1.03 6.92
CA ILE A 131 14.38 1.93 6.12
C ILE A 131 14.99 3.33 6.20
N PRO A 132 15.59 3.87 5.12
CA PRO A 132 16.36 5.11 5.15
C PRO A 132 15.48 6.36 5.03
N TYR A 133 14.22 6.28 5.44
CA TYR A 133 13.23 7.35 5.33
C TYR A 133 12.66 7.69 6.69
N ASN A 134 12.30 8.96 6.87
CA ASN A 134 11.70 9.43 8.10
C ASN A 134 10.19 9.22 8.06
N ALA A 135 9.62 8.75 9.16
CA ALA A 135 8.18 8.75 9.37
C ALA A 135 7.60 10.17 9.21
N LEU A 136 6.49 10.27 8.48
CA LEU A 136 5.80 11.53 8.24
C LEU A 136 5.26 12.11 9.56
N PRO A 137 5.25 13.44 9.71
CA PRO A 137 4.70 14.07 10.92
C PRO A 137 3.17 14.04 10.96
N ALA A 138 2.50 13.98 9.81
CA ALA A 138 1.04 13.99 9.68
C ALA A 138 0.57 12.83 8.79
N ASP A 139 -0.59 12.26 9.14
CA ASP A 139 -1.23 11.18 8.39
C ASP A 139 -1.92 11.73 7.13
N PRO A 140 -1.48 11.35 5.92
CA PRO A 140 -2.13 11.76 4.68
C PRO A 140 -3.58 11.34 4.53
N LEU A 141 -4.00 10.26 5.19
CA LEU A 141 -5.35 9.72 5.10
C LEU A 141 -6.34 10.50 5.97
N LEU A 142 -5.87 11.23 6.97
CA LEU A 142 -6.71 12.05 7.83
C LEU A 142 -7.45 13.13 7.03
N ASP A 143 -6.75 13.79 6.10
CA ASP A 143 -7.34 14.85 5.27
C ASP A 143 -8.43 14.32 4.30
N VAL A 144 -8.34 13.04 3.94
CA VAL A 144 -9.22 12.41 2.94
C VAL A 144 -10.42 11.73 3.59
N TYR A 145 -10.17 11.03 4.70
CA TYR A 145 -11.14 10.11 5.29
C TYR A 145 -11.54 10.47 6.73
N GLY A 146 -10.92 11.49 7.33
CA GLY A 146 -11.14 11.88 8.72
C GLY A 146 -10.77 10.78 9.73
N GLY A 147 -11.26 10.94 10.97
CA GLY A 147 -11.01 10.01 12.08
C GLY A 147 -9.79 10.40 12.91
N LYS A 148 -9.07 9.40 13.45
CA LYS A 148 -7.87 9.59 14.26
C LYS A 148 -6.63 9.25 13.43
N ALA A 149 -5.66 10.14 13.42
CA ALA A 149 -4.42 9.97 12.65
C ALA A 149 -3.73 8.64 13.00
N TRP A 150 -3.31 7.92 11.96
CA TRP A 150 -2.59 6.65 12.01
C TRP A 150 -3.34 5.47 12.64
N GLU A 151 -4.60 5.65 13.07
CA GLU A 151 -5.39 4.56 13.65
C GLU A 151 -5.71 3.49 12.57
N PRO A 152 -5.35 2.22 12.81
CA PRO A 152 -5.78 1.12 11.96
C PRO A 152 -7.30 0.99 11.92
N TRP A 153 -7.85 0.87 10.71
CA TRP A 153 -9.29 0.77 10.52
C TRP A 153 -9.79 -0.65 10.71
N ALA A 154 -11.03 -0.78 11.20
CA ALA A 154 -11.72 -2.06 11.20
C ALA A 154 -11.83 -2.63 9.77
N PRO A 155 -11.78 -3.96 9.59
CA PRO A 155 -11.82 -4.60 8.26
C PRO A 155 -13.00 -4.18 7.37
N GLY A 156 -14.17 -3.90 7.96
CA GLY A 156 -15.33 -3.40 7.22
C GLY A 156 -15.07 -2.03 6.60
N LEU A 157 -14.59 -1.09 7.43
CA LEU A 157 -14.28 0.29 7.00
C LEU A 157 -13.11 0.33 6.00
N ALA A 158 -12.07 -0.47 6.23
CA ALA A 158 -10.95 -0.58 5.30
C ALA A 158 -11.40 -1.12 3.93
N ALA A 159 -12.29 -2.12 3.92
CA ALA A 159 -12.86 -2.65 2.68
C ALA A 159 -13.71 -1.61 1.95
N GLU A 160 -14.60 -0.91 2.67
CA GLU A 160 -15.45 0.14 2.11
C GLU A 160 -14.62 1.24 1.44
N ARG A 161 -13.66 1.82 2.17
CA ARG A 161 -12.80 2.92 1.67
C ARG A 161 -11.97 2.50 0.47
N PHE A 162 -11.41 1.28 0.50
CA PHE A 162 -10.62 0.75 -0.61
C PHE A 162 -11.49 0.51 -1.85
N LEU A 163 -12.66 -0.11 -1.69
CA LEU A 163 -13.56 -0.42 -2.81
C LEU A 163 -14.12 0.86 -3.44
N ALA A 164 -14.50 1.85 -2.62
CA ALA A 164 -14.94 3.15 -3.11
C ALA A 164 -13.87 3.83 -3.98
N GLU A 165 -12.61 3.80 -3.55
CA GLU A 165 -11.51 4.39 -4.31
C GLU A 165 -11.17 3.58 -5.58
N LEU A 166 -11.24 2.25 -5.50
CA LEU A 166 -11.09 1.35 -6.63
C LEU A 166 -12.15 1.63 -7.71
N GLU A 167 -13.41 1.71 -7.32
CA GLU A 167 -14.54 2.02 -8.21
C GLU A 167 -14.36 3.40 -8.86
N ARG A 168 -14.00 4.41 -8.06
CA ARG A 168 -13.73 5.77 -8.55
C ARG A 168 -12.65 5.78 -9.64
N LEU A 169 -11.54 5.05 -9.43
CA LEU A 169 -10.44 4.96 -10.39
C LEU A 169 -10.81 4.18 -11.65
N ILE A 170 -11.57 3.09 -11.52
CA ILE A 170 -12.07 2.32 -12.67
C ILE A 170 -13.01 3.20 -13.51
N SER A 171 -13.91 3.95 -12.89
CA SER A 171 -14.80 4.88 -13.60
C SER A 171 -14.04 6.02 -14.26
N ALA A 172 -13.04 6.61 -13.58
CA ALA A 172 -12.23 7.68 -14.14
C ALA A 172 -11.39 7.22 -15.35
N ARG A 173 -10.89 5.98 -15.32
CA ARG A 173 -10.20 5.37 -16.47
C ARG A 173 -11.11 5.29 -17.70
N GLY A 174 -12.36 4.87 -17.52
CA GLY A 174 -13.33 4.75 -18.63
C GLY A 174 -13.65 6.09 -19.31
N LYS A 175 -13.62 7.20 -18.55
CA LYS A 175 -13.83 8.55 -19.09
C LYS A 175 -12.63 9.15 -19.80
N SER A 176 -11.41 8.64 -19.55
CA SER A 176 -10.18 9.16 -20.17
C SER A 176 -9.87 8.54 -21.54
N LEU A 177 -10.67 7.54 -21.96
CA LEU A 177 -10.59 6.83 -23.24
C LEU A 177 -11.74 7.18 -24.20
N ALA A 178 -12.64 8.07 -23.80
CA ALA A 178 -13.77 8.59 -24.57
C ALA A 178 -13.57 10.08 -24.84
#